data_AF-A0A329UPI0-F1
#
_entry.id   AF-A0A329UPI0-F1
#
_cell.length_a   1.000
_cell.length_b   1.000
_cell.length_c   1.000
_cell.angle_alpha   90.00
_cell.angle_beta   90.00
_cell.angle_gamma   90.00
#
_symmetry.space_group_name_H-M   'P 1'
#
loop_
_entity.id
_entity.type
_entity.pdbx_description
1 polymer ?
#
loop_
_entity_poly.entity_id
_entity_poly.type
_entity_poly.pdbx_seq_one_letter_code
_entity_poly.pdbx_strand_id
1 'polypeptide(L)'
;MNKNRTVCLIWCTLMLCLCIWLCGCSKRTESKSTTSDEQDYHIAIYYPNSRDVYLEGDGEVLWLKSTDQKIVARIDDKVYGVSWNNVIVEYKVK
;
A
#
# COMPACT_ATOMS: atom_id res chain seq x y z
N MET A 1 23.43 28.48 -45.85
CA MET A 1 23.87 27.26 -45.16
C MET A 1 22.94 26.97 -43.97
N ASN A 2 21.79 26.31 -44.16
CA ASN A 2 21.04 25.72 -43.02
C ASN A 2 19.89 24.75 -43.37
N LYS A 3 19.77 24.24 -44.60
CA LYS A 3 18.72 23.28 -44.97
C LYS A 3 18.93 21.89 -44.35
N ASN A 4 20.19 21.53 -44.09
CA ASN A 4 20.57 20.22 -43.53
C ASN A 4 20.34 20.12 -42.01
N ARG A 5 20.31 21.24 -41.28
CA ARG A 5 20.10 21.21 -39.82
C ARG A 5 18.66 20.86 -39.44
N THR A 6 17.69 21.38 -40.19
CA THR A 6 16.27 21.13 -39.93
C THR A 6 15.90 19.66 -40.20
N VAL A 7 16.47 19.06 -41.24
CA VAL A 7 16.25 17.64 -41.56
C VAL A 7 16.84 16.72 -40.49
N CYS A 8 18.03 17.05 -39.95
CA CYS A 8 18.58 16.31 -38.81
C CYS A 8 17.70 16.40 -37.56
N LEU A 9 17.14 17.58 -37.27
CA LEU A 9 16.28 17.76 -36.09
C LEU A 9 14.97 16.96 -36.20
N ILE A 10 14.38 16.87 -37.40
CA ILE A 10 13.17 16.07 -37.65
C ILE A 10 13.46 14.57 -37.53
N TRP A 11 14.65 14.12 -37.96
CA TRP A 11 15.04 12.71 -37.83
C TRP A 11 15.32 12.31 -36.37
N CYS A 12 15.90 13.22 -35.59
CA CYS A 12 16.15 13.01 -34.16
C CYS A 12 14.85 12.91 -33.34
N THR A 13 13.81 13.71 -33.64
CA THR A 13 12.52 13.61 -32.95
C THR A 13 11.74 12.36 -33.33
N LEU A 14 11.84 11.89 -34.57
CA LEU A 14 11.21 10.64 -35.01
C LEU A 14 11.81 9.39 -34.32
N MET A 15 13.12 9.38 -34.09
CA MET A 15 13.80 8.32 -33.32
C MET A 15 13.38 8.31 -31.84
N LEU A 16 13.21 9.48 -31.23
CA LEU A 16 12.78 9.58 -29.82
C LEU A 16 11.33 9.11 -29.59
N CYS A 17 10.40 9.38 -30.52
CA CYS A 17 9.01 8.94 -30.39
C CYS A 17 8.84 7.41 -30.49
N LEU A 18 9.69 6.72 -31.26
CA LEU A 18 9.66 5.25 -31.34
C LEU A 18 10.22 4.57 -30.07
N CYS A 19 11.11 5.23 -29.33
CA CYS A 19 11.62 4.72 -28.04
C CYS A 19 10.58 4.76 -26.92
N ILE A 20 9.60 5.66 -26.98
CA ILE A 20 8.53 5.77 -25.96
C ILE A 20 7.53 4.62 -26.11
N TRP A 21 7.37 4.07 -27.32
CA TRP A 21 6.41 2.98 -27.59
C TRP A 21 6.95 1.56 -27.34
N LEU A 22 8.27 1.40 -27.17
CA LEU A 22 8.89 0.14 -26.74
C LEU A 22 9.31 0.11 -25.26
N CYS A 23 9.21 1.23 -24.54
CA CYS A 23 9.25 1.28 -23.07
C CYS A 23 7.88 1.02 -22.42
N GLY A 24 7.02 0.26 -23.10
CA GLY A 24 5.86 -0.42 -22.50
C GLY A 24 6.32 -1.62 -21.66
N CYS A 25 7.07 -1.37 -20.59
CA CYS A 25 7.32 -2.34 -19.54
C CYS A 25 7.39 -1.64 -18.18
N SER A 26 6.18 -1.50 -17.61
CA SER A 26 5.90 -1.80 -16.22
C SER A 26 6.96 -1.36 -15.21
N LYS A 27 6.94 -0.08 -14.88
CA LYS A 27 6.89 0.25 -13.47
C LYS A 27 5.55 0.92 -13.23
N ARG A 28 4.55 0.07 -12.98
CA ARG A 28 3.42 0.44 -12.11
C ARG A 28 4.04 1.25 -11.00
N THR A 29 3.63 2.51 -10.88
CA THR A 29 3.82 3.28 -9.66
C THR A 29 3.15 2.47 -8.57
N GLU A 30 3.88 1.52 -7.99
CA GLU A 30 3.70 1.21 -6.59
C GLU A 30 4.01 2.53 -5.93
N SER A 31 2.96 3.27 -5.61
CA SER A 31 3.01 4.08 -4.41
C SER A 31 3.54 3.10 -3.36
N LYS A 32 4.82 3.23 -3.03
CA LYS A 32 5.24 3.00 -1.66
C LYS A 32 4.29 3.88 -0.85
N SER A 33 3.13 3.33 -0.48
CA SER A 33 2.45 3.74 0.72
C SER A 33 3.57 3.68 1.74
N THR A 34 3.85 4.87 2.25
CA THR A 34 4.69 5.19 3.38
C THR A 34 5.05 3.91 4.10
N THR A 35 6.34 3.55 4.06
CA THR A 35 6.89 2.53 4.95
C THR A 35 6.44 2.99 6.32
N SER A 36 5.36 2.37 6.80
CA SER A 36 4.84 2.60 8.11
C SER A 36 6.04 2.34 8.98
N ASP A 37 6.48 3.35 9.73
CA ASP A 37 7.16 3.06 10.97
C ASP A 37 6.38 1.90 11.60
N GLU A 38 7.07 0.83 11.99
CA GLU A 38 6.47 -0.32 12.68
C GLU A 38 5.82 0.25 13.95
N GLN A 39 4.57 0.68 13.80
CA GLN A 39 3.79 1.31 14.84
C GLN A 39 3.16 0.16 15.57
N ASP A 40 3.64 -0.04 16.79
CA ASP A 40 3.13 -1.05 17.68
C ASP A 40 1.81 -0.52 18.27
N TYR A 41 0.71 -1.18 17.91
CA TYR A 41 -0.64 -0.87 18.34
C TYR A 41 -1.06 -1.84 19.43
N HIS A 42 -1.87 -1.37 20.35
CA HIS A 42 -2.62 -2.25 21.22
C HIS A 42 -3.91 -2.68 20.49
N ILE A 43 -4.08 -3.98 20.27
CA ILE A 43 -5.16 -4.54 19.45
C ILE A 43 -6.02 -5.48 20.29
N ALA A 44 -7.30 -5.14 20.41
CA ALA A 44 -8.30 -6.00 21.04
C ALA A 44 -9.33 -6.47 20.00
N ILE A 45 -9.50 -7.79 19.89
CA ILE A 45 -10.43 -8.47 19.00
C ILE A 45 -11.55 -9.07 19.86
N TYR A 46 -12.79 -8.77 19.50
CA TYR A 46 -13.99 -9.21 20.20
C TYR A 46 -14.76 -10.28 19.43
N TYR A 47 -15.55 -11.08 20.14
CA TYR A 47 -16.52 -11.95 19.49
C TYR A 47 -17.61 -11.13 18.77
N PRO A 48 -18.14 -11.57 17.62
CA PRO A 48 -19.11 -10.78 16.85
C PRO A 48 -20.42 -10.42 17.57
N ASN A 49 -20.80 -11.18 18.62
CA ASN A 49 -22.09 -11.06 19.30
C ASN A 49 -21.96 -10.87 20.81
N SER A 50 -20.75 -10.67 21.33
CA SER A 50 -20.54 -10.36 22.74
C SER A 50 -19.45 -9.30 22.88
N ARG A 51 -19.42 -8.61 24.01
CA ARG A 51 -18.31 -7.71 24.35
C ARG A 51 -17.13 -8.45 24.98
N ASP A 52 -17.13 -9.78 24.89
CA ASP A 52 -16.05 -10.59 25.42
C ASP A 52 -14.85 -10.49 24.48
N VAL A 53 -13.69 -10.28 25.09
CA VAL A 53 -12.41 -10.24 24.39
C VAL A 53 -12.08 -11.67 23.93
N TYR A 54 -11.93 -11.84 22.63
CA TYR A 54 -11.42 -13.08 22.04
C TYR A 54 -9.90 -13.14 22.11
N LEU A 55 -9.25 -12.03 21.79
CA LEU A 55 -7.81 -11.90 21.77
C LEU A 55 -7.41 -10.43 22.00
N GLU A 56 -6.38 -10.20 22.79
CA GLU A 56 -5.84 -8.87 23.07
C GLU A 56 -4.33 -8.97 23.15
N GLY A 57 -3.64 -8.01 22.53
CA GLY A 57 -2.18 -7.97 22.53
C GLY A 57 -1.63 -6.82 21.71
N ASP A 58 -0.32 -6.64 21.81
CA ASP A 58 0.40 -5.63 21.05
C ASP A 58 0.82 -6.19 19.69
N GLY A 59 0.77 -5.36 18.65
CA GLY A 59 1.22 -5.76 17.32
C GLY A 59 0.90 -4.75 16.21
N GLU A 60 0.80 -5.24 14.99
CA GLU A 60 0.81 -4.42 13.78
C GLU A 60 -0.48 -4.55 12.98
N VAL A 61 -1.00 -3.43 12.47
CA VAL A 61 -2.07 -3.44 11.46
C VAL A 61 -1.45 -3.54 10.08
N LEU A 62 -1.56 -4.72 9.45
CA LEU A 62 -0.95 -5.01 8.16
C LEU A 62 -1.76 -4.47 6.98
N TRP A 63 -3.08 -4.49 7.08
CA TRP A 63 -3.96 -4.05 6.00
C TRP A 63 -5.33 -3.59 6.51
N LEU A 64 -5.78 -2.44 6.00
CA LEU A 64 -7.12 -1.92 6.26
C LEU A 64 -7.87 -1.79 4.94
N LYS A 65 -8.83 -2.69 4.69
CA LYS A 65 -9.67 -2.62 3.49
C LYS A 65 -10.97 -1.92 3.83
N SER A 66 -11.04 -0.62 3.55
CA SER A 66 -12.22 0.21 3.84
C SER A 66 -13.49 -0.29 3.16
N THR A 67 -13.39 -0.87 1.97
CA THR A 67 -14.55 -1.38 1.21
C THR A 67 -15.16 -2.65 1.77
N ASP A 68 -14.38 -3.50 2.44
CA ASP A 68 -14.86 -4.79 2.95
C ASP A 68 -15.07 -4.76 4.47
N GLN A 69 -14.85 -3.62 5.12
CA GLN A 69 -14.81 -3.50 6.59
C GLN A 69 -13.96 -4.60 7.25
N LYS A 70 -12.86 -4.99 6.59
CA LYS A 70 -11.95 -6.03 7.06
C LYS A 70 -10.60 -5.41 7.40
N ILE A 71 -10.11 -5.79 8.57
CA ILE A 71 -8.76 -5.48 9.03
C ILE A 71 -7.96 -6.79 9.10
N VAL A 72 -6.70 -6.71 8.68
CA VAL A 72 -5.71 -7.76 8.91
C VAL A 72 -4.71 -7.20 9.91
N ALA A 73 -4.64 -7.84 11.07
CA ALA A 73 -3.73 -7.49 12.15
C ALA A 73 -2.80 -8.67 12.43
N ARG A 74 -1.58 -8.37 12.83
CA ARG A 74 -0.63 -9.32 13.41
C ARG A 74 -0.54 -9.01 14.90
N ILE A 75 -0.75 -10.02 15.72
CA ILE A 75 -0.51 -9.97 17.17
C ILE A 75 0.48 -11.11 17.45
N ASP A 76 1.63 -10.77 18.03
CA ASP A 76 2.80 -11.66 18.10
C ASP A 76 3.15 -12.27 16.72
N ASP A 77 3.29 -13.59 16.63
CA ASP A 77 3.61 -14.33 15.40
C ASP A 77 2.38 -14.75 14.57
N LYS A 78 1.18 -14.32 14.96
CA LYS A 78 -0.09 -14.78 14.35
C LYS A 78 -0.81 -13.65 13.63
N VAL A 79 -1.38 -13.99 12.47
CA VAL A 79 -2.13 -13.06 11.63
C VAL A 79 -3.62 -13.37 11.72
N TYR A 80 -4.41 -12.34 11.97
CA TYR A 80 -5.86 -12.42 12.14
C TYR A 80 -6.56 -11.52 11.12
N GLY A 81 -7.57 -12.07 10.45
CA GLY A 81 -8.49 -11.32 9.59
C GLY A 81 -9.83 -11.19 10.29
N VAL A 82 -10.27 -9.96 10.55
CA VAL A 82 -11.48 -9.70 11.34
C VAL A 82 -12.23 -8.48 10.81
N SER A 83 -13.52 -8.40 11.11
CA SER A 83 -14.34 -7.23 10.75
C SER A 83 -14.01 -6.04 11.65
N TRP A 84 -13.97 -4.83 11.07
CA TRP A 84 -13.73 -3.58 11.79
C TRP A 84 -14.71 -3.36 12.96
N ASN A 85 -15.94 -3.87 12.86
CA ASN A 85 -16.95 -3.74 13.92
C ASN A 85 -16.61 -4.54 15.19
N ASN A 86 -15.66 -5.47 15.10
CA ASN A 86 -15.28 -6.38 16.17
C ASN A 86 -13.85 -6.13 16.68
N VAL A 87 -13.24 -5.00 16.31
CA VAL A 87 -11.85 -4.69 16.69
C VAL A 87 -11.75 -3.27 17.22
N ILE A 88 -10.96 -3.12 18.27
CA ILE A 88 -10.46 -1.84 18.74
C ILE A 88 -8.95 -1.83 18.55
N VAL A 89 -8.45 -0.77 17.91
CA VAL A 89 -7.01 -0.55 17.69
C VAL A 89 -6.67 0.78 18.36
N GLU A 90 -5.84 0.72 19.39
CA GLU A 90 -5.38 1.89 20.14
C GLU A 90 -3.90 2.14 19.88
N TYR A 91 -3.55 3.41 19.67
CA TYR A 91 -2.16 3.81 19.48
C TYR A 91 -1.43 3.77 20.83
N LYS A 92 -0.30 3.07 20.90
CA LYS A 92 0.50 3.05 22.11
C LYS A 92 1.24 4.39 22.25
N VAL A 93 0.75 5.25 23.14
CA VAL A 93 1.47 6.47 23.52
C VAL A 93 2.57 6.06 24.51
N LYS A 94 3.83 6.19 24.10
CA LYS A 94 5.01 5.98 24.97
C LYS A 94 5.07 7.02 26.09
#